data_AF-A0A6M3JJ13-F1
#
_entry.id   AF-A0A6M3JJ13-F1
#
_cell.length_a   1.000
_cell.length_b   1.000
_cell.length_c   1.000
_cell.angle_alpha   90.00
_cell.angle_beta   90.00
_cell.angle_gamma   90.00
#
_symmetry.space_group_name_H-M   'P 1'
#
loop_
_entity.id
_entity.type
_entity.pdbx_description
1 polymer ?
#
loop_
_entity_poly.entity_id
_entity_poly.type
_entity_poly.pdbx_seq_one_letter_code
_entity_poly.pdbx_strand_id
1 'polypeptide(L)'
;MIKKTKKWDIRCPKKLKEMFPKEERRGYYYKVNNNTALKIVKILSKEYGIKPPKIAKIERNTGANAMYYYEAKTILLYSRNHMKSVFHEFYHHLDNMTNRKYDSDDRSGGDTSLAWQFADLMWEKFTEK
;
A
#
# COMPACT_ATOMS: atom_id res chain seq x y z
N MET A 1 1.95 -8.44 8.60
CA MET A 1 2.08 -9.12 9.90
C MET A 1 3.06 -8.41 10.83
N ILE A 2 2.77 -8.29 12.13
CA ILE A 2 3.76 -7.87 13.14
C ILE A 2 4.69 -9.05 13.44
N LYS A 3 6.02 -8.88 13.32
CA LYS A 3 6.98 -10.00 13.45
C LYS A 3 6.87 -10.75 14.78
N LYS A 4 6.77 -10.00 15.89
CA LYS A 4 6.74 -10.55 17.26
C LYS A 4 5.51 -11.40 17.55
N THR A 5 4.34 -10.97 17.09
CA THR A 5 3.05 -11.60 17.46
C THR A 5 2.46 -12.46 16.36
N LYS A 6 3.00 -12.36 15.14
CA LYS A 6 2.45 -12.98 13.93
C LYS A 6 0.98 -12.61 13.65
N LYS A 7 0.52 -11.47 14.19
CA LYS A 7 -0.84 -10.94 13.96
C LYS A 7 -0.83 -9.87 12.87
N TRP A 8 -1.94 -9.77 12.14
CA TRP A 8 -2.19 -8.69 11.20
C TRP A 8 -2.64 -7.42 11.92
N ASP A 9 -2.07 -6.28 11.54
CA ASP A 9 -2.45 -4.95 12.00
C ASP A 9 -2.98 -4.20 10.78
N ILE A 10 -4.29 -4.33 10.54
CA ILE A 10 -4.98 -3.81 9.35
C ILE A 10 -5.87 -2.66 9.80
N ARG A 11 -5.45 -1.44 9.48
CA ARG A 11 -6.18 -0.21 9.79
C ARG A 11 -6.66 0.45 8.51
N CYS A 12 -7.97 0.38 8.28
CA CYS A 12 -8.62 1.07 7.16
C CYS A 12 -9.40 2.28 7.71
N PRO A 13 -8.78 3.48 7.75
CA PRO A 13 -9.40 4.66 8.35
C PRO A 13 -10.62 5.13 7.57
N LYS A 14 -11.63 5.68 8.28
CA LYS A 14 -12.88 6.18 7.67
C LYS A 14 -12.61 7.19 6.54
N LYS A 15 -11.62 8.06 6.71
CA LYS A 15 -11.21 9.05 5.69
C LYS A 15 -10.76 8.42 4.37
N LEU A 16 -10.16 7.24 4.40
CA LEU A 16 -9.78 6.52 3.18
C LEU A 16 -11.04 6.05 2.44
N LYS A 17 -12.03 5.54 3.18
CA LYS A 17 -13.34 5.16 2.63
C LYS A 17 -14.08 6.38 2.07
N GLU A 18 -14.13 7.50 2.79
CA GLU A 18 -14.80 8.73 2.34
C GLU A 18 -14.21 9.31 1.04
N MET A 19 -12.93 9.04 0.74
CA MET A 19 -12.30 9.48 -0.51
C MET A 19 -12.81 8.75 -1.75
N PHE A 20 -13.46 7.59 -1.58
CA PHE A 20 -13.98 6.77 -2.66
C PHE A 20 -15.43 6.37 -2.31
N PRO A 21 -16.46 6.96 -2.96
CA PRO A 21 -17.85 6.57 -2.78
C PRO A 21 -18.03 5.04 -2.93
N LYS A 22 -19.00 4.44 -2.23
CA LYS A 22 -19.16 2.98 -2.16
C LYS A 22 -19.39 2.37 -3.56
N GLU A 23 -20.00 3.14 -4.45
CA GLU A 23 -20.28 2.84 -5.84
C GLU A 23 -18.99 2.65 -6.65
N GLU A 24 -17.94 3.42 -6.31
CA GLU A 24 -16.61 3.37 -6.93
C GLU A 24 -15.72 2.26 -6.33
N ARG A 25 -16.10 1.66 -5.19
CA ARG A 25 -15.37 0.56 -4.54
C ARG A 25 -15.66 -0.81 -5.17
N ARG A 26 -16.06 -0.85 -6.44
CA ARG A 26 -16.44 -2.07 -7.16
C ARG A 26 -15.43 -2.39 -8.27
N GLY A 27 -14.84 -3.58 -8.20
CA GLY A 27 -13.93 -4.13 -9.21
C GLY A 27 -12.50 -4.33 -8.71
N TYR A 28 -11.88 -5.45 -9.08
CA TYR A 28 -10.44 -5.66 -8.94
C TYR A 28 -9.76 -4.63 -9.87
N TYR A 29 -8.71 -3.93 -9.42
CA TYR A 29 -7.94 -2.92 -10.18
C TYR A 29 -8.49 -1.47 -10.25
N TYR A 30 -8.78 -0.80 -9.12
CA TYR A 30 -8.97 0.66 -9.16
C TYR A 30 -7.65 1.37 -9.54
N LYS A 31 -7.59 1.93 -10.75
CA LYS A 31 -6.45 2.71 -11.22
C LYS A 31 -6.29 3.96 -10.36
N VAL A 32 -5.07 4.24 -9.92
CA VAL A 32 -4.78 5.43 -9.11
C VAL A 32 -3.75 6.29 -9.81
N ASN A 33 -4.00 7.60 -9.86
CA ASN A 33 -2.99 8.55 -10.30
C ASN A 33 -2.11 8.96 -9.10
N ASN A 34 -1.02 9.68 -9.37
CA ASN A 34 -0.06 10.12 -8.34
C ASN A 34 -0.71 10.95 -7.24
N ASN A 35 -1.63 11.85 -7.58
CA ASN A 35 -2.29 12.72 -6.62
C ASN A 35 -3.17 11.92 -5.66
N THR A 36 -3.91 10.95 -6.20
CA THR A 36 -4.72 10.02 -5.41
C THR A 36 -3.83 9.15 -4.52
N ALA A 37 -2.77 8.54 -5.07
CA ALA A 37 -1.83 7.74 -4.29
C ALA A 37 -1.20 8.54 -3.14
N LEU A 38 -0.81 9.80 -3.38
CA LEU A 38 -0.29 10.70 -2.36
C LEU A 38 -1.30 10.92 -1.22
N LYS A 39 -2.58 11.11 -1.54
CA LYS A 39 -3.65 11.25 -0.54
C LYS A 39 -3.84 9.95 0.26
N ILE A 40 -3.86 8.79 -0.41
CA ILE A 40 -3.96 7.47 0.23
C ILE A 40 -2.83 7.31 1.26
N VAL A 41 -1.57 7.46 0.84
CA VAL A 41 -0.43 7.22 1.73
C VAL A 41 -0.36 8.24 2.86
N LYS A 42 -0.78 9.49 2.66
CA LYS A 42 -0.89 10.48 3.76
C LYS A 42 -1.91 10.05 4.81
N ILE A 43 -3.08 9.59 4.39
CA ILE A 43 -4.13 9.10 5.30
C ILE A 43 -3.62 7.89 6.09
N LEU A 44 -3.05 6.90 5.41
CA LEU A 44 -2.52 5.70 6.05
C LEU A 44 -1.35 6.04 6.99
N SER A 45 -0.42 6.88 6.57
CA SER A 45 0.74 7.26 7.41
C SER A 45 0.30 7.92 8.71
N LYS A 46 -0.74 8.77 8.66
CA LYS A 46 -1.35 9.34 9.87
C LYS A 46 -1.95 8.26 10.77
N GLU A 47 -2.67 7.30 10.21
CA GLU A 47 -3.31 6.20 10.95
C GLU A 47 -2.30 5.26 11.64
N TYR A 48 -1.16 5.02 11.00
CA TYR A 48 -0.08 4.19 11.56
C TYR A 48 0.95 4.99 12.38
N GLY A 49 0.83 6.32 12.45
CA GLY A 49 1.74 7.17 13.22
C GLY A 49 3.16 7.28 12.63
N ILE A 50 3.30 7.21 11.31
CA ILE A 50 4.58 7.31 10.60
C ILE A 50 4.62 8.55 9.68
N LYS A 51 5.83 8.99 9.32
CA LYS A 51 5.99 10.01 8.27
C LYS A 51 5.62 9.41 6.91
N PRO A 52 4.91 10.14 6.02
CA PRO A 52 4.49 9.58 4.73
C PRO A 52 5.64 9.43 3.73
N PRO A 53 5.53 8.48 2.78
CA PRO A 53 6.48 8.34 1.70
C PRO A 53 6.27 9.46 0.66
N LYS A 54 7.30 9.73 -0.13
CA LYS A 54 7.14 10.49 -1.38
C LYS A 54 6.48 9.61 -2.44
N ILE A 55 5.80 10.23 -3.40
CA ILE A 55 5.25 9.54 -4.58
C ILE A 55 5.91 10.13 -5.82
N ALA A 56 6.42 9.27 -6.71
CA ALA A 56 6.93 9.68 -8.02
C ALA A 56 6.35 8.81 -9.13
N LYS A 57 6.09 9.40 -10.29
CA LYS A 57 5.67 8.67 -11.49
C LYS A 57 6.93 8.24 -12.23
N ILE A 58 6.96 7.00 -12.69
CA ILE A 58 7.99 6.54 -13.63
C ILE A 58 7.29 6.11 -14.92
N GLU A 59 7.78 6.62 -16.05
CA GLU A 59 7.25 6.29 -17.38
C GLU A 59 7.81 4.98 -17.95
N ARG A 60 8.82 4.41 -17.30
CA ARG A 60 9.46 3.16 -17.69
C ARG A 60 8.51 1.98 -17.54
N ASN A 61 8.34 1.20 -18.60
CA ASN A 61 7.55 -0.02 -18.58
C ASN A 61 8.41 -1.19 -18.11
N THR A 62 8.43 -1.45 -16.80
CA THR A 62 9.28 -2.48 -16.17
C THR A 62 8.52 -3.78 -15.87
N GLY A 63 7.28 -3.93 -16.35
CA GLY A 63 6.39 -5.05 -16.00
C GLY A 63 5.80 -4.97 -14.58
N ALA A 64 6.42 -4.19 -13.68
CA ALA A 64 5.92 -3.92 -12.34
C ALA A 64 4.79 -2.88 -12.30
N ASN A 65 3.93 -2.97 -11.29
CA ASN A 65 2.83 -2.01 -11.07
C ASN A 65 3.27 -0.81 -10.22
N ALA A 66 4.06 -1.05 -9.17
CA ALA A 66 4.70 -0.03 -8.34
C ALA A 66 6.01 -0.60 -7.75
N MET A 67 6.78 0.24 -7.07
CA MET A 67 7.97 -0.18 -6.30
C MET A 67 8.25 0.81 -5.17
N TYR A 68 8.54 0.33 -3.98
CA TYR A 68 9.05 1.13 -2.88
C TYR A 68 10.58 1.18 -2.89
N TYR A 69 11.13 2.38 -3.06
CA TYR A 69 12.56 2.63 -2.98
C TYR A 69 12.96 3.05 -1.56
N TYR A 70 13.64 2.14 -0.87
CA TYR A 70 13.92 2.20 0.58
C TYR A 70 14.74 3.43 0.99
N GLU A 71 15.83 3.71 0.26
CA GLU A 71 16.78 4.79 0.59
C GLU A 71 16.11 6.16 0.50
N ALA A 72 15.40 6.43 -0.60
CA ALA A 72 14.70 7.68 -0.81
C ALA A 72 13.31 7.74 -0.15
N LYS A 73 12.84 6.65 0.47
CA LYS A 73 11.50 6.51 1.06
C LYS A 73 10.40 6.95 0.10
N THR A 74 10.48 6.46 -1.12
CA THR A 74 9.64 6.90 -2.25
C THR A 74 8.92 5.71 -2.84
N ILE A 75 7.61 5.84 -3.08
CA ILE A 75 6.84 4.89 -3.89
C ILE A 75 6.86 5.38 -5.33
N LEU A 76 7.38 4.53 -6.20
CA LEU A 76 7.43 4.71 -7.64
C LEU A 76 6.19 4.05 -8.25
N LEU A 77 5.39 4.82 -8.98
CA LEU A 77 4.18 4.32 -9.64
C LEU A 77 4.44 4.18 -11.14
N TYR A 78 4.21 2.98 -11.66
CA TYR A 78 4.30 2.67 -13.09
C TYR A 78 2.93 2.77 -13.78
N SER A 79 2.88 2.63 -15.10
CA SER A 79 1.64 2.74 -15.89
C SER A 79 0.53 1.78 -15.47
N ARG A 80 0.90 0.58 -14.98
CA ARG A 80 -0.05 -0.46 -14.60
C ARG A 80 -0.54 -0.37 -13.15
N ASN A 81 -0.06 0.59 -12.36
CA ASN A 81 -0.40 0.74 -10.94
C ASN A 81 -1.92 0.77 -10.66
N HIS A 82 -2.27 0.30 -9.47
CA HIS A 82 -3.63 0.31 -8.94
C HIS A 82 -3.60 0.41 -7.41
N MET A 83 -4.76 0.58 -6.78
CA MET A 83 -4.88 0.79 -5.34
C MET A 83 -4.20 -0.29 -4.48
N LYS A 84 -4.36 -1.58 -4.82
CA LYS A 84 -3.61 -2.66 -4.13
C LYS A 84 -2.09 -2.54 -4.26
N SER A 85 -1.56 -2.09 -5.40
CA SER A 85 -0.12 -1.80 -5.51
C SER A 85 0.31 -0.71 -4.53
N VAL A 86 -0.51 0.34 -4.37
CA VAL A 86 -0.22 1.39 -3.38
C VAL A 86 -0.24 0.84 -1.95
N PHE A 87 -1.16 -0.07 -1.62
CA PHE A 87 -1.19 -0.72 -0.31
C PHE A 87 0.02 -1.62 -0.07
N HIS A 88 0.42 -2.40 -1.08
CA HIS A 88 1.61 -3.24 -1.06
C HIS A 88 2.85 -2.38 -0.77
N GLU A 89 3.09 -1.34 -1.58
CA GLU A 89 4.28 -0.49 -1.39
C GLU A 89 4.24 0.33 -0.10
N PHE A 90 3.04 0.73 0.35
CA PHE A 90 2.88 1.36 1.66
C PHE A 90 3.31 0.43 2.80
N TYR A 91 3.14 -0.89 2.65
CA TYR A 91 3.53 -1.83 3.68
C TYR A 91 5.04 -1.95 3.84
N HIS A 92 5.79 -1.94 2.73
CA HIS A 92 7.25 -1.82 2.76
C HIS A 92 7.70 -0.51 3.43
N HIS A 93 7.01 0.58 3.13
CA HIS A 93 7.26 1.86 3.78
C HIS A 93 7.00 1.82 5.29
N LEU A 94 5.88 1.23 5.70
CA LEU A 94 5.51 1.05 7.10
C LEU A 94 6.58 0.23 7.84
N ASP A 95 7.05 -0.86 7.25
CA ASP A 95 8.10 -1.68 7.86
C ASP A 95 9.42 -0.91 8.03
N ASN A 96 9.82 -0.19 6.98
CA ASN A 96 11.01 0.66 6.98
C ASN A 96 10.94 1.78 8.03
N MET A 97 9.78 2.41 8.19
CA MET A 97 9.59 3.53 9.13
C MET A 97 9.45 3.10 10.59
N THR A 98 9.25 1.81 10.85
CA THR A 98 9.05 1.27 12.20
C THR A 98 10.18 0.33 12.64
N ASN A 99 11.37 0.51 12.05
CA ASN A 99 12.56 -0.30 12.33
C ASN A 99 12.28 -1.81 12.22
N ARG A 100 11.65 -2.20 11.12
CA ARG A 100 11.38 -3.62 10.79
C ARG A 100 10.44 -4.33 11.77
N LYS A 101 9.55 -3.59 12.45
CA LYS A 101 8.52 -4.14 13.34
C LYS A 101 7.54 -5.07 12.60
N TYR A 102 7.26 -4.74 11.35
CA TYR A 102 6.37 -5.47 10.48
C TYR A 102 7.18 -6.50 9.68
N ASP A 103 6.50 -7.40 8.98
CA ASP A 103 7.13 -8.40 8.15
C ASP A 103 6.63 -8.20 6.73
N SER A 104 7.33 -7.34 5.98
CA SER A 104 7.01 -7.04 4.59
C SER A 104 7.85 -7.89 3.64
N ASP A 105 8.14 -9.15 4.00
CA ASP A 105 8.90 -10.03 3.12
C ASP A 105 8.14 -10.25 1.80
N ASP A 106 8.88 -10.13 0.70
CA ASP A 106 8.40 -10.21 -0.68
C ASP A 106 9.29 -11.14 -1.54
N ARG A 107 10.26 -11.84 -0.92
CA ARG A 107 11.34 -12.58 -1.61
C ARG A 107 10.87 -13.71 -2.53
N SER A 108 9.62 -14.16 -2.45
CA SER A 108 9.06 -15.19 -3.33
C SER A 108 7.84 -14.74 -4.15
N GLY A 109 7.43 -13.46 -4.06
CA GLY A 109 6.29 -12.91 -4.80
C GLY A 109 4.94 -13.62 -4.52
N GLY A 110 3.86 -13.11 -5.12
CA GLY A 110 2.53 -13.75 -5.12
C GLY A 110 1.98 -14.04 -3.70
N ASP A 111 1.41 -15.22 -3.51
CA ASP A 111 0.69 -15.61 -2.28
C ASP A 111 1.59 -15.75 -1.04
N THR A 112 2.90 -15.86 -1.22
CA THR A 112 3.87 -15.90 -0.11
C THR A 112 4.37 -14.52 0.31
N SER A 113 4.07 -13.49 -0.48
CA SER A 113 4.41 -12.11 -0.16
C SER A 113 3.49 -11.60 0.94
N LEU A 114 4.08 -11.28 2.09
CA LEU A 114 3.35 -10.67 3.20
C LEU A 114 2.90 -9.24 2.87
N ALA A 115 3.56 -8.58 1.91
CA ALA A 115 3.12 -7.29 1.38
C ALA A 115 1.88 -7.42 0.49
N TRP A 116 1.79 -8.46 -0.36
CA TRP A 116 0.55 -8.73 -1.09
C TRP A 116 -0.59 -9.19 -0.18
N GLN A 117 -0.32 -10.06 0.79
CA GLN A 117 -1.33 -10.45 1.78
C GLN A 117 -1.84 -9.24 2.58
N PHE A 118 -0.96 -8.31 2.97
CA PHE A 118 -1.38 -7.05 3.59
C PHE A 118 -2.31 -6.25 2.66
N ALA A 119 -1.93 -6.12 1.39
CA ALA A 119 -2.69 -5.38 0.41
C ALA A 119 -4.08 -5.98 0.18
N ASP A 120 -4.20 -7.31 0.19
CA ASP A 120 -5.47 -8.03 0.08
C ASP A 120 -6.36 -7.81 1.31
N LEU A 121 -5.82 -7.98 2.52
CA LEU A 121 -6.58 -7.73 3.75
C LEU A 121 -7.03 -6.26 3.89
N MET A 122 -6.18 -5.32 3.49
CA MET A 122 -6.54 -3.90 3.43
C MET A 122 -7.65 -3.65 2.40
N TRP A 123 -7.59 -4.35 1.26
CA TRP A 123 -8.58 -4.24 0.20
C TRP A 123 -9.94 -4.81 0.60
N GLU A 124 -9.98 -5.98 1.24
CA GLU A 124 -11.19 -6.57 1.84
C GLU A 124 -11.82 -5.61 2.83
N LYS A 125 -11.03 -5.08 3.78
CA LYS A 125 -11.53 -4.11 4.77
C LYS A 125 -12.01 -2.80 4.15
N PHE A 126 -11.38 -2.36 3.07
CA PHE A 126 -11.75 -1.16 2.32
C PHE A 126 -13.05 -1.36 1.53
N THR A 127 -13.19 -2.51 0.88
CA THR A 127 -14.35 -2.86 0.03
C THR A 127 -15.52 -3.46 0.80
N GLU A 128 -15.33 -3.80 2.08
CA GLU A 128 -16.35 -4.45 2.93
C GLU A 128 -16.81 -5.79 2.35
N LYS A 129 -15.87 -6.56 1.80
CA LYS A 129 -16.04 -7.94 1.35
C LYS A 129 -15.21 -8.85 2.23
#